data_AF-A0A7V4G9Z6-F1
#
_entry.id   AF-A0A7V4G9Z6-F1
#
_cell.length_a   1.000
_cell.length_b   1.000
_cell.length_c   1.000
_cell.angle_alpha   90.00
_cell.angle_beta   90.00
_cell.angle_gamma   90.00
#
_symmetry.space_group_name_H-M   'P 1'
#
loop_
_entity.id
_entity.type
_entity.pdbx_description
1 polymer ?
#
loop_
_entity_poly.entity_id
_entity_poly.type
_entity_poly.pdbx_seq_one_letter_code
_entity_poly.pdbx_strand_id
1 'polypeptide(L)'
;MCSSDLALLVMYGNYRHEVAEGALEAGMASTRLVPVATHRDAARTLRGFLQPGDWLLVKGSRSMHMEAVIELLSAGGQGTGAASP
;
A
#
# COMPACT_ATOMS: atom_id res chain seq x y z
N MET A 1 17.60 17.88 -1.37
CA MET A 1 16.29 18.25 -0.77
C MET A 1 15.43 17.01 -0.81
N CYS A 2 15.29 16.30 0.31
CA CYS A 2 14.37 15.16 0.38
C CYS A 2 12.99 15.73 0.70
N SER A 3 12.14 15.88 -0.30
CA SER A 3 10.72 16.12 -0.05
C SER A 3 10.16 14.82 0.51
N SER A 4 9.71 14.84 1.77
CA SER A 4 9.13 13.68 2.47
C SER A 4 7.71 13.39 1.96
N ASP A 5 7.50 13.44 0.65
CA ASP A 5 6.18 13.31 0.06
C ASP A 5 5.78 11.84 -0.01
N LEU A 6 4.53 11.58 0.37
CA LEU A 6 3.96 10.25 0.24
C LEU A 6 3.90 9.85 -1.25
N ALA A 7 4.54 8.73 -1.59
CA ALA A 7 4.61 8.26 -2.97
C ALA A 7 3.31 7.58 -3.44
N LEU A 8 2.60 6.89 -2.54
CA LEU A 8 1.36 6.18 -2.81
C LEU A 8 0.52 6.07 -1.54
N LEU A 9 -0.80 6.26 -1.65
CA LEU A 9 -1.76 6.01 -0.58
C LEU A 9 -2.80 4.98 -1.05
N VAL A 10 -2.79 3.81 -0.42
CA VAL A 10 -3.78 2.75 -0.64
C VAL A 10 -4.82 2.78 0.48
N MET A 11 -6.11 2.85 0.12
CA MET A 11 -7.19 3.09 1.09
C MET A 11 -8.23 1.98 1.03
N TYR A 12 -8.45 1.33 2.17
CA TYR A 12 -9.41 0.23 2.33
C TYR A 12 -10.46 0.58 3.37
N GLY A 13 -11.70 0.10 3.18
CA GLY A 13 -12.81 0.29 4.10
C GLY A 13 -13.85 1.30 3.62
N ASN A 14 -14.84 1.57 4.47
CA ASN A 14 -16.01 2.39 4.11
C ASN A 14 -15.64 3.85 3.87
N TYR A 15 -14.69 4.38 4.64
CA TYR A 15 -14.29 5.79 4.61
C TYR A 15 -13.17 6.10 3.60
N ARG A 16 -12.90 5.19 2.67
CA ARG A 16 -11.78 5.31 1.73
C ARG A 16 -11.90 6.54 0.80
N HIS A 17 -13.12 7.01 0.54
CA HIS A 17 -13.35 8.14 -0.35
C HIS A 17 -13.10 9.47 0.37
N GLU A 18 -13.51 9.56 1.64
CA GLU A 18 -13.30 10.70 2.52
C GLU A 18 -11.81 10.88 2.83
N VAL A 19 -11.08 9.77 3.03
CA VAL A 19 -9.62 9.79 3.16
C VAL A 19 -8.95 10.26 1.86
N ALA A 20 -9.46 9.83 0.70
CA ALA A 20 -8.93 10.25 -0.59
C ALA A 20 -9.14 11.76 -0.80
N GLU A 21 -10.33 12.28 -0.47
CA GLU A 21 -10.65 13.70 -0.55
C GLU A 21 -9.72 14.54 0.32
N GLY A 22 -9.53 14.18 1.59
CA GLY A 22 -8.60 14.89 2.46
C GLY A 22 -7.14 14.84 1.96
N ALA A 23 -6.72 13.73 1.34
CA ALA A 23 -5.40 13.63 0.73
C ALA A 23 -5.25 14.51 -0.53
N LEU A 24 -6.30 14.63 -1.35
CA LEU A 24 -6.33 15.55 -2.48
C LEU A 24 -6.23 17.00 -2.01
N GLU A 25 -7.00 17.39 -0.98
CA GLU A 25 -6.96 18.72 -0.39
C GLU A 25 -5.58 19.06 0.18
N ALA A 26 -4.88 18.07 0.73
CA ALA A 26 -3.50 18.20 1.20
C ALA A 26 -2.45 18.28 0.07
N GLY A 27 -2.87 18.21 -1.20
CA GLY A 27 -1.99 18.38 -2.37
C GLY A 27 -1.44 17.07 -2.94
N MET A 28 -1.91 15.90 -2.49
CA MET A 28 -1.53 14.63 -3.09
C MET A 28 -2.17 14.47 -4.48
N ALA A 29 -1.40 13.98 -5.45
CA ALA A 29 -1.93 13.75 -6.79
C ALA A 29 -2.98 12.62 -6.77
N SER A 30 -4.11 12.80 -7.46
CA SER A 30 -5.16 11.78 -7.56
C SER A 30 -4.66 10.45 -8.14
N THR A 31 -3.65 10.48 -9.00
CA THR A 31 -2.98 9.29 -9.56
C THR A 31 -2.23 8.46 -8.51
N ARG A 32 -1.95 9.02 -7.33
CA ARG A 32 -1.30 8.35 -6.20
C ARG A 32 -2.28 7.87 -5.13
N LEU A 33 -3.59 8.05 -5.34
CA LEU A 33 -4.64 7.65 -4.42
C LEU A 33 -5.36 6.41 -4.96
N VAL A 34 -5.23 5.28 -4.27
CA VAL A 34 -5.76 4.00 -4.75
C VAL A 34 -6.76 3.43 -3.74
N PRO A 35 -8.07 3.71 -3.91
CA PRO A 35 -9.11 3.04 -3.14
C PRO A 35 -9.21 1.58 -3.57
N VAL A 36 -9.30 0.67 -2.60
CA VAL A 36 -9.39 -0.78 -2.85
C VAL A 36 -10.57 -1.38 -2.09
N ALA A 37 -11.14 -2.44 -2.66
CA ALA A 37 -12.30 -3.14 -2.10
C ALA A 37 -11.91 -4.29 -1.16
N THR A 38 -10.69 -4.81 -1.27
CA THR A 38 -10.23 -5.97 -0.48
C THR A 38 -8.76 -5.85 -0.06
N HIS A 39 -8.37 -6.57 0.99
CA HIS A 39 -6.96 -6.69 1.39
C HIS A 39 -6.08 -7.30 0.28
N ARG A 40 -6.65 -8.18 -0.55
CA ARG A 40 -5.95 -8.79 -1.69
C ARG A 40 -5.66 -7.77 -2.78
N ASP A 41 -6.56 -6.84 -3.04
CA ASP A 41 -6.33 -5.77 -4.01
C ASP A 41 -5.32 -4.75 -3.49
N ALA A 42 -5.34 -4.48 -2.17
CA ALA A 42 -4.29 -3.71 -1.51
C ALA A 42 -2.92 -4.35 -1.71
N ALA A 43 -2.78 -5.63 -1.37
CA ALA A 43 -1.53 -6.36 -1.51
C ALA A 43 -1.04 -6.43 -2.97
N ARG A 44 -1.95 -6.63 -3.94
CA ARG A 44 -1.61 -6.62 -5.37
C ARG A 44 -1.07 -5.27 -5.83
N THR A 45 -1.74 -4.19 -5.43
CA THR A 45 -1.34 -2.82 -5.75
C THR A 45 0.05 -2.53 -5.17
N LEU A 46 0.24 -2.86 -3.89
CA LEU A 46 1.50 -2.64 -3.19
C LEU A 46 2.65 -3.46 -3.80
N ARG A 47 2.43 -4.72 -4.19
CA ARG A 47 3.45 -5.54 -4.88
C ARG A 47 3.89 -4.96 -6.24
N GLY A 48 2.99 -4.32 -6.96
CA GLY A 48 3.31 -3.71 -8.25
C GLY A 48 4.08 -2.40 -8.12
N PHE A 49 4.04 -1.77 -6.93
CA PHE A 49 4.62 -0.45 -6.70
C PHE A 49 5.92 -0.51 -5.88
N LEU A 50 5.91 -1.26 -4.78
CA LEU A 50 7.02 -1.31 -3.82
C LEU A 50 8.29 -1.88 -4.44
N GLN A 51 9.41 -1.18 -4.21
CA GLN A 51 10.75 -1.62 -4.54
C GLN A 51 11.56 -1.92 -3.27
N PRO A 52 12.63 -2.73 -3.36
CA PRO A 52 13.56 -2.90 -2.25
C PRO A 52 14.11 -1.56 -1.76
N GLY A 53 13.99 -1.29 -0.46
CA GLY A 53 14.39 -0.02 0.16
C GLY A 53 13.26 0.98 0.39
N ASP A 54 12.06 0.71 -0.13
CA ASP A 54 10.88 1.52 0.16
C ASP A 54 10.36 1.30 1.59
N TRP A 55 9.74 2.34 2.15
CA TRP A 55 9.07 2.28 3.44
C TRP A 55 7.56 2.14 3.25
N LEU A 56 6.99 1.10 3.85
CA LEU A 56 5.55 0.88 3.91
C LEU A 56 5.04 1.12 5.34
N LEU A 57 4.13 2.09 5.49
CA LEU A 57 3.36 2.28 6.72
C LEU A 57 1.96 1.69 6.54
N VAL A 58 1.64 0.67 7.34
CA VAL A 58 0.28 0.13 7.41
C VAL A 58 -0.44 0.72 8.62
N LYS A 59 -1.59 1.34 8.38
CA LYS A 59 -2.43 1.92 9.43
C LYS A 59 -3.87 1.42 9.27
N GLY A 60 -4.51 1.13 10.40
CA GLY A 60 -5.91 0.71 10.47
C GLY A 60 -6.32 0.41 11.90
N SER A 61 -7.61 0.26 12.15
CA SER A 61 -8.12 -0.23 13.44
C SER A 61 -7.94 -1.75 13.53
N ARG A 62 -7.96 -2.29 14.76
CA ARG A 62 -7.89 -3.75 15.00
C ARG A 62 -9.00 -4.52 14.27
N SER A 63 -10.19 -3.95 14.14
CA SER A 63 -11.32 -4.58 13.44
C SER A 63 -11.14 -4.64 11.91
N MET A 64 -10.21 -3.87 11.35
CA MET A 64 -9.95 -3.88 9.90
C MET A 64 -9.01 -5.00 9.46
N HIS A 65 -8.39 -5.74 10.40
CA HIS A 65 -7.52 -6.88 10.11
C HIS A 65 -6.45 -6.55 9.04
N MET A 66 -5.80 -5.39 9.19
CA MET A 66 -4.82 -4.89 8.21
C MET A 66 -3.55 -5.75 8.16
N GLU A 67 -3.32 -6.57 9.18
CA GLU A 67 -2.29 -7.61 9.23
C GLU A 67 -2.40 -8.57 8.04
N ALA A 68 -3.62 -8.82 7.55
CA ALA A 68 -3.85 -9.65 6.36
C ALA A 68 -3.14 -9.10 5.12
N VAL A 69 -2.98 -7.77 4.98
CA VAL A 69 -2.22 -7.18 3.86
C VAL A 69 -0.74 -7.53 3.98
N ILE A 70 -0.17 -7.47 5.19
CA ILE A 70 1.24 -7.77 5.45
C ILE A 70 1.53 -9.26 5.20
N GLU A 71 0.65 -10.14 5.66
CA GLU A 71 0.74 -11.58 5.40
C GLU A 71 0.68 -11.88 3.90
N LEU A 72 -0.28 -11.28 3.19
CA LEU A 72 -0.40 -11.42 1.74
C LEU A 72 0.83 -10.86 1.02
N LEU A 73 1.46 -9.78 1.48
CA LEU A 73 2.71 -9.27 0.89
C LEU A 73 3.86 -10.25 1.10
N SER A 74 4.02 -10.76 2.32
CA SER A 74 5.10 -11.65 2.73
C SER A 74 5.01 -13.03 2.08
N ALA A 75 3.79 -13.55 1.89
CA ALA A 75 3.56 -14.87 1.30
C ALA A 75 3.99 -14.98 -0.19
N GLY A 76 4.34 -13.87 -0.85
CA GLY A 76 4.90 -13.86 -2.22
C GLY A 76 6.39 -13.55 -2.29
N GLY A 77 7.07 -13.39 -1.16
CA GLY A 77 8.47 -13.00 -1.06
C GLY A 77 9.47 -14.16 -1.14
N GLN A 78 9.14 -15.28 -1.80
CA GLN A 78 10.15 -16.25 -2.18
C GLN A 78 10.91 -15.69 -3.39
N GLY A 79 11.94 -14.90 -3.08
CA GLY A 79 12.99 -14.59 -4.04
C GLY A 79 13.49 -15.90 -4.63
N THR A 80 13.41 -16.00 -5.96
CA THR A 80 14.10 -17.03 -6.72
C THR A 80 15.59 -16.80 -6.51
N GLY A 81 16.16 -17.41 -5.46
CA GLY A 81 17.57 -17.75 -5.42
C GLY A 81 17.79 -18.82 -6.48
N ALA A 82 17.79 -18.41 -7.75
CA ALA A 82 18.28 -19.23 -8.84
C ALA A 82 19.78 -19.42 -8.57
N ALA A 83 20.10 -20.58 -7.98
CA ALA A 83 21.35 -21.24 -8.24
C ALA A 83 21.58 -21.20 -9.76
N SER A 84 22.70 -20.61 -10.17
CA SER A 84 23.26 -20.80 -11.50
C SER A 84 24.61 -21.50 -11.33
N PRO A 85 24.97 -22.35 -12.30
CA PRO A 85 25.91 -23.47 -12.15
C PRO A 85 27.37 -23.07 -11.92
#